data_AF-A0A0X3P9G8-F1
#
_entry.id   AF-A0A0X3P9G8-F1
#
_cell.length_a   1.000
_cell.length_b   1.000
_cell.length_c   1.000
_cell.angle_alpha   90.00
_cell.angle_beta   90.00
_cell.angle_gamma   90.00
#
_symmetry.space_group_name_H-M   'P 1'
#
loop_
_entity.id
_entity.type
_entity.pdbx_description
1 polymer ?
#
loop_
_entity_poly.entity_id
_entity_poly.type
_entity_poly.pdbx_seq_one_letter_code
_entity_poly.pdbx_strand_id
1 'polypeptide(L)'
;MDSGDAICSQLSAGLYKNADELATLWNYVGFEEVERVKRTQTLNALLEKVFAEFIQAENATVLELNTQIEACRRQTAEACQSLGLPPYLPERGLTICQLKKDLEQKLKELEAEQAQRKADYRRLRKELLQISVRMGLEDEFIKKKMNEFPPITSTLPSDGSVPTLKELTRLRSVLEEDQSSIEPLVSKFRSLQADILRLSADIDYQAQNEKEQSVMTDASPGEEEDCQNQIPADANGDHSADIDSEIRAMRANCSGALPTEADLEELANWRLRMVKEKARLVGSCDELRAYLRSMWTRLGRSQEDQEAFIAKCSGYKPTVLSLLEVRSPTGLIHKGSVCEHGKLG
;
A
#
# COMPACT_ATOMS: atom_id res chain seq x y z
N MET A 1 53.61 -17.76 -11.86
CA MET A 1 54.47 -16.60 -11.57
C MET A 1 53.92 -15.98 -10.32
N ASP A 2 54.72 -15.99 -9.26
CA ASP A 2 54.31 -15.43 -7.96
C ASP A 2 54.13 -13.92 -8.12
N SER A 3 53.19 -13.31 -7.38
CA SER A 3 52.88 -11.87 -7.51
C SER A 3 54.12 -10.98 -7.29
N GLY A 4 55.01 -11.43 -6.39
CA GLY A 4 56.30 -10.79 -6.14
C GLY A 4 57.26 -10.82 -7.33
N ASP A 5 57.30 -11.93 -8.08
CA ASP A 5 58.19 -12.06 -9.25
C ASP A 5 57.82 -11.07 -10.36
N ALA A 6 56.52 -10.81 -10.54
CA ALA A 6 56.03 -9.84 -11.51
C ALA A 6 56.42 -8.41 -11.13
N ILE A 7 56.26 -8.03 -9.85
CA ILE A 7 56.65 -6.72 -9.33
C ILE A 7 58.17 -6.53 -9.45
N CYS A 8 58.95 -7.52 -9.03
CA CYS A 8 60.41 -7.51 -9.14
C CYS A 8 60.88 -7.37 -10.58
N SER A 9 60.24 -8.07 -11.52
CA SER A 9 60.58 -8.00 -12.95
C SER A 9 60.32 -6.62 -13.54
N GLN A 10 59.21 -5.97 -13.17
CA GLN A 10 58.88 -4.63 -13.65
C GLN A 10 59.83 -3.56 -13.09
N LEU A 11 60.13 -3.63 -11.79
CA LEU A 11 61.03 -2.68 -11.11
C LEU A 11 62.46 -2.81 -11.60
N SER A 12 62.96 -4.04 -11.74
CA SER A 12 64.33 -4.30 -12.21
C SER A 12 64.53 -3.80 -13.65
N ALA A 13 63.57 -4.02 -14.55
CA ALA A 13 63.65 -3.51 -15.93
C ALA A 13 63.79 -1.98 -15.99
N GLY A 14 63.04 -1.24 -15.18
CA GLY A 14 63.15 0.22 -15.08
C GLY A 14 64.50 0.66 -14.49
N LEU A 15 64.97 -0.02 -13.44
CA LEU A 15 66.26 0.25 -12.80
C LEU A 15 67.44 0.02 -13.75
N TYR A 16 67.43 -1.04 -14.56
CA TYR A 16 68.49 -1.31 -15.54
C TYR A 16 68.63 -0.20 -16.58
N LYS A 17 67.50 0.32 -17.10
CA LYS A 17 67.51 1.43 -18.03
C LYS A 17 68.13 2.69 -17.41
N ASN A 18 67.71 3.03 -16.19
CA ASN A 18 68.21 4.21 -15.48
C ASN A 18 69.70 4.06 -15.09
N ALA A 19 70.14 2.84 -14.80
CA ALA A 19 71.53 2.54 -14.49
C ALA A 19 72.44 2.69 -15.72
N ASP A 20 71.99 2.28 -16.91
CA ASP A 20 72.73 2.48 -18.16
C ASP A 20 72.90 3.98 -18.48
N GLU A 21 71.83 4.77 -18.35
CA GLU A 21 71.88 6.22 -18.49
C GLU A 21 72.86 6.87 -17.49
N LEU A 22 72.83 6.47 -16.22
CA LEU A 22 73.80 6.93 -15.20
C LEU A 22 75.25 6.55 -15.55
N ALA A 23 75.47 5.34 -16.07
CA ALA A 23 76.80 4.89 -16.49
C ALA A 23 77.32 5.73 -17.66
N THR A 24 76.49 6.03 -18.67
CA THR A 24 76.87 6.93 -19.77
C THR A 24 77.23 8.34 -19.28
N LEU A 25 76.46 8.89 -18.34
CA LEU A 25 76.74 10.21 -17.74
C LEU A 25 78.04 10.21 -16.94
N TRP A 26 78.28 9.20 -16.10
CA TRP A 26 79.51 9.10 -15.32
C TRP A 26 80.76 8.90 -16.19
N ASN A 27 80.62 8.18 -17.31
CA ASN A 27 81.67 8.04 -18.32
C ASN A 27 81.95 9.38 -19.02
N TYR A 28 80.91 10.14 -19.36
CA TYR A 28 81.05 11.47 -19.96
C TYR A 28 81.74 12.47 -19.04
N VAL A 29 81.40 12.48 -17.74
CA VAL A 29 82.02 13.38 -16.74
C VAL A 29 83.42 12.92 -16.34
N GLY A 30 83.71 11.62 -16.43
CA GLY A 30 85.02 11.05 -16.08
C GLY A 30 85.20 10.75 -14.59
N PHE A 31 84.13 10.42 -13.87
CA PHE A 31 84.24 10.08 -12.44
C PHE A 31 85.08 8.82 -12.20
N GLU A 32 85.92 8.84 -11.17
CA GLU A 32 86.68 7.67 -10.70
C GLU A 32 85.78 6.61 -10.05
N GLU A 33 86.22 5.36 -10.06
CA GLU A 33 85.44 4.22 -9.57
C GLU A 33 85.00 4.37 -8.11
N VAL A 34 85.89 4.89 -7.26
CA VAL A 34 85.60 5.15 -5.83
C VAL A 34 84.44 6.14 -5.67
N GLU A 35 84.35 7.14 -6.54
CA GLU A 35 83.26 8.11 -6.49
C GLU A 35 81.94 7.54 -7.05
N ARG A 36 82.02 6.72 -8.11
CA ARG A 36 80.85 6.01 -8.67
C ARG A 36 80.23 5.08 -7.63
N VAL A 37 81.07 4.34 -6.89
CA VAL A 37 80.62 3.48 -5.79
C VAL A 37 79.90 4.29 -4.71
N LYS A 38 80.47 5.42 -4.26
CA LYS A 38 79.83 6.30 -3.26
C LYS A 38 78.48 6.85 -3.73
N ARG A 39 78.39 7.29 -5.00
CA ARG A 39 77.12 7.77 -5.59
C ARG A 39 76.08 6.65 -5.70
N THR A 40 76.50 5.46 -6.09
CA THR A 40 75.64 4.26 -6.13
C THR A 40 75.14 3.88 -4.74
N GLN A 41 76.00 3.93 -3.72
CA GLN A 41 75.60 3.69 -2.33
C GLN A 41 74.57 4.71 -1.84
N THR A 42 74.73 5.98 -2.22
CA THR A 42 73.73 7.02 -1.88
C THR A 42 72.40 6.76 -2.58
N LEU A 43 72.41 6.37 -3.86
CA LEU A 43 71.20 6.00 -4.59
C LEU A 43 70.50 4.79 -3.97
N ASN A 44 71.24 3.74 -3.61
CA ASN A 44 70.68 2.55 -2.95
C ASN A 44 70.05 2.92 -1.60
N ALA A 45 70.70 3.74 -0.79
CA ALA A 45 70.14 4.19 0.49
C ALA A 45 68.83 4.99 0.30
N LEU A 46 68.73 5.81 -0.75
CA LEU A 46 67.49 6.50 -1.09
C LEU A 46 66.39 5.53 -1.52
N LEU A 47 66.73 4.52 -2.34
CA LEU A 47 65.80 3.52 -2.81
C LEU A 47 65.27 2.65 -1.65
N GLU A 48 66.17 2.19 -0.77
CA GLU A 48 65.81 1.45 0.45
C GLU A 48 64.87 2.25 1.33
N LYS A 49 65.14 3.56 1.51
CA LYS A 49 64.27 4.44 2.27
C LYS A 49 62.87 4.54 1.67
N VAL A 50 62.76 4.74 0.35
CA VAL A 50 61.45 4.83 -0.32
C VAL A 50 60.67 3.51 -0.23
N PHE A 51 61.33 2.36 -0.38
CA PHE A 51 60.67 1.07 -0.18
C PHE A 51 60.19 0.88 1.25
N ALA A 52 61.00 1.25 2.25
CA ALA A 52 60.62 1.17 3.65
C ALA A 52 59.39 2.04 3.95
N GLU A 53 59.37 3.28 3.44
CA GLU A 53 58.22 4.19 3.56
C GLU A 53 56.96 3.62 2.88
N PHE A 54 57.10 3.05 1.68
CA PHE A 54 55.96 2.45 0.96
C PHE A 54 55.41 1.22 1.69
N ILE A 55 56.27 0.32 2.15
CA ILE A 55 55.87 -0.86 2.94
C ILE A 55 55.19 -0.44 4.24
N GLN A 56 55.71 0.60 4.91
CA GLN A 56 55.08 1.15 6.11
C GLN A 56 53.67 1.70 5.81
N ALA A 57 53.49 2.41 4.71
CA ALA A 57 52.18 2.92 4.29
C ALA A 57 51.19 1.77 4.01
N GLU A 58 51.59 0.74 3.26
CA GLU A 58 50.75 -0.43 2.99
C GLU A 58 50.37 -1.19 4.26
N ASN A 59 51.31 -1.35 5.20
CA ASN A 59 51.02 -1.95 6.51
C ASN A 59 50.02 -1.12 7.32
N ALA A 60 50.10 0.21 7.24
CA ALA A 60 49.13 1.10 7.88
C ALA A 60 47.73 0.93 7.28
N THR A 61 47.62 0.79 5.95
CA THR A 61 46.35 0.47 5.28
C THR A 61 45.78 -0.87 5.70
N VAL A 62 46.61 -1.91 5.86
CA VAL A 62 46.17 -3.23 6.37
C VAL A 62 45.63 -3.11 7.80
N LEU A 63 46.29 -2.34 8.67
CA LEU A 63 45.79 -2.10 10.03
C LEU A 63 44.44 -1.38 10.01
N GLU A 64 44.29 -0.35 9.17
CA GLU A 64 43.02 0.37 9.01
C GLU A 64 41.89 -0.53 8.48
N LEU A 65 42.16 -1.40 7.51
CA LEU A 65 41.18 -2.35 7.02
C LEU A 65 40.73 -3.33 8.11
N ASN A 66 41.65 -3.79 8.96
CA ASN A 66 41.31 -4.67 10.08
C ASN A 66 40.45 -3.94 11.13
N THR A 67 40.72 -2.68 11.44
CA THR A 67 39.88 -1.91 12.38
C THR A 67 38.46 -1.70 11.82
N GLN A 68 38.34 -1.43 10.52
CA GLN A 68 37.04 -1.33 9.85
C GLN A 68 36.28 -2.67 9.85
N ILE A 69 36.97 -3.79 9.65
CA ILE A 69 36.37 -5.14 9.72
C ILE A 69 35.84 -5.43 11.13
N GLU A 70 36.60 -5.14 12.18
CA GLU A 70 36.15 -5.35 13.56
C GLU A 70 34.94 -4.46 13.91
N ALA A 71 34.92 -3.21 13.45
CA ALA A 71 33.76 -2.35 13.59
C ALA A 71 32.52 -2.93 12.87
N CYS A 72 32.69 -3.43 11.64
CA CYS A 72 31.61 -4.02 10.87
C CYS A 72 31.11 -5.34 11.49
N ARG A 73 32.01 -6.17 12.04
CA ARG A 73 31.64 -7.37 12.82
C ARG A 73 30.77 -7.02 14.01
N ARG A 74 31.15 -5.98 14.77
CA ARG A 74 30.39 -5.51 15.91
C ARG A 74 29.01 -5.01 15.51
N GLN A 75 28.93 -4.16 14.49
CA GLN A 75 27.65 -3.65 13.97
C GLN A 75 26.74 -4.78 13.47
N THR A 76 27.31 -5.77 12.77
CA THR A 76 26.57 -6.95 12.29
C THR A 76 26.05 -7.78 13.46
N ALA A 77 26.85 -7.97 14.52
CA ALA A 77 26.44 -8.70 15.71
C ALA A 77 25.32 -7.97 16.48
N GLU A 78 25.44 -6.64 16.66
CA GLU A 78 24.40 -5.79 17.26
C GLU A 78 23.10 -5.85 16.43
N ALA A 79 23.22 -5.80 15.10
CA ALA A 79 22.08 -5.91 14.20
C ALA A 79 21.40 -7.30 14.31
N CYS A 80 22.16 -8.39 14.33
CA CYS A 80 21.63 -9.75 14.55
C CYS A 80 20.94 -9.86 15.91
N GLN A 81 21.55 -9.34 16.97
CA GLN A 81 20.99 -9.37 18.33
C GLN A 81 19.65 -8.64 18.40
N SER A 82 19.56 -7.43 17.82
CA SER A 82 18.31 -6.66 17.79
C SER A 82 17.20 -7.35 16.99
N LEU A 83 17.54 -8.14 15.98
CA LEU A 83 16.60 -8.92 15.18
C LEU A 83 16.24 -10.28 15.83
N GLY A 84 16.90 -10.65 16.93
CA GLY A 84 16.78 -11.97 17.57
C GLY A 84 17.35 -13.11 16.72
N LEU A 85 18.31 -12.81 15.84
CA LEU A 85 18.97 -13.76 14.95
C LEU A 85 20.26 -14.31 15.57
N PRO A 86 20.71 -15.52 15.18
CA PRO A 86 22.00 -16.02 15.60
C PRO A 86 23.15 -15.13 15.08
N PRO A 87 24.30 -15.08 15.77
CA PRO A 87 25.46 -14.33 15.30
C PRO A 87 25.88 -14.75 13.90
N TYR A 88 26.14 -13.76 13.03
CA TYR A 88 26.62 -14.02 11.68
C TYR A 88 28.08 -14.52 11.70
N LEU A 89 28.34 -15.60 10.98
CA LEU A 89 29.66 -16.19 10.83
C LEU A 89 30.03 -16.22 9.34
N PRO A 90 30.95 -15.35 8.88
CA PRO A 90 31.44 -15.36 7.50
C PRO A 90 32.12 -16.68 7.12
N GLU A 91 32.18 -16.94 5.81
CA GLU A 91 32.93 -18.09 5.28
C GLU A 91 34.40 -18.05 5.68
N ARG A 92 34.98 -19.23 5.95
CA ARG A 92 36.39 -19.34 6.31
C ARG A 92 37.26 -19.18 5.06
N GLY A 93 38.42 -18.54 5.22
CA GLY A 93 39.42 -18.42 4.15
C GLY A 93 39.23 -17.20 3.23
N LEU A 94 38.29 -16.29 3.55
CA LEU A 94 38.18 -15.02 2.83
C LEU A 94 39.41 -14.14 3.07
N THR A 95 39.88 -13.50 1.99
CA THR A 95 40.89 -12.43 2.10
C THR A 95 40.31 -11.22 2.85
N ILE A 96 41.17 -10.34 3.38
CA ILE A 96 40.76 -9.15 4.16
C ILE A 96 39.72 -8.31 3.40
N CYS A 97 39.97 -8.02 2.12
CA CYS A 97 39.04 -7.22 1.30
C CYS A 97 37.72 -7.95 1.02
N GLN A 98 37.76 -9.27 0.81
CA GLN A 98 36.54 -10.07 0.60
C GLN A 98 35.70 -10.15 1.88
N LEU A 99 36.34 -10.37 3.04
CA LEU A 99 35.69 -10.42 4.34
C LEU A 99 35.01 -9.09 4.67
N LYS A 100 35.69 -7.95 4.43
CA LYS A 100 35.09 -6.62 4.60
C LYS A 100 33.83 -6.47 3.75
N LYS A 101 33.92 -6.81 2.46
CA LYS A 101 32.80 -6.70 1.53
C LYS A 101 31.62 -7.60 1.94
N ASP A 102 31.90 -8.82 2.38
CA ASP A 102 30.90 -9.77 2.87
C ASP A 102 30.15 -9.22 4.09
N LEU A 103 30.89 -8.73 5.10
CA LEU A 103 30.30 -8.12 6.30
C LEU A 103 29.48 -6.87 5.97
N GLU A 104 29.97 -5.99 5.10
CA GLU A 104 29.24 -4.79 4.67
C GLU A 104 27.95 -5.13 3.93
N GLN A 105 27.99 -6.16 3.06
CA GLN A 105 26.80 -6.65 2.38
C GLN A 105 25.79 -7.21 3.39
N LYS A 106 26.26 -8.02 4.35
CA LYS A 106 25.39 -8.60 5.37
C LYS A 106 24.78 -7.56 6.28
N LEU A 107 25.55 -6.54 6.68
CA LEU A 107 25.05 -5.45 7.49
C LEU A 107 23.92 -4.70 6.78
N LYS A 108 24.08 -4.39 5.48
CA LYS A 108 23.03 -3.76 4.66
C LYS A 108 21.74 -4.59 4.61
N GLU A 109 21.85 -5.90 4.47
CA GLU A 109 20.68 -6.80 4.50
C GLU A 109 19.94 -6.74 5.84
N LEU A 110 20.69 -6.77 6.94
CA LEU A 110 20.11 -6.72 8.29
C LEU A 110 19.47 -5.36 8.58
N GLU A 111 20.11 -4.25 8.19
CA GLU A 111 19.55 -2.90 8.31
C GLU A 111 18.26 -2.75 7.49
N ALA A 112 18.22 -3.30 6.28
CA ALA A 112 17.01 -3.32 5.46
C ALA A 112 15.89 -4.14 6.13
N GLU A 113 16.21 -5.30 6.70
CA GLU A 113 15.22 -6.10 7.44
C GLU A 113 14.72 -5.38 8.70
N GLN A 114 15.59 -4.71 9.45
CA GLN A 114 15.17 -3.90 10.59
C GLN A 114 14.24 -2.76 10.17
N ALA A 115 14.58 -2.05 9.09
CA ALA A 115 13.74 -0.99 8.55
C ALA A 115 12.37 -1.54 8.12
N GLN A 116 12.35 -2.69 7.44
CA GLN A 116 11.12 -3.36 7.02
C GLN A 116 10.26 -3.79 8.20
N ARG A 117 10.83 -4.44 9.23
CA ARG A 117 10.09 -4.86 10.42
C ARG A 117 9.49 -3.67 11.17
N LYS A 118 10.23 -2.56 11.28
CA LYS A 118 9.74 -1.31 11.88
C LYS A 118 8.60 -0.70 11.04
N ALA A 119 8.74 -0.67 9.71
CA ALA A 119 7.71 -0.16 8.81
C ALA A 119 6.43 -1.02 8.85
N ASP A 120 6.58 -2.34 8.78
CA ASP A 120 5.48 -3.30 8.90
C ASP A 120 4.72 -3.12 10.22
N TYR A 121 5.44 -3.00 11.33
CA TYR A 121 4.82 -2.78 12.64
C TYR A 121 4.03 -1.48 12.69
N ARG A 122 4.59 -0.37 12.21
CA ARG A 122 3.88 0.93 12.16
C ARG A 122 2.62 0.83 11.31
N ARG A 123 2.69 0.20 10.14
CA ARG A 123 1.54 -0.02 9.26
C ARG A 123 0.47 -0.85 9.97
N LEU A 124 0.82 -2.02 10.50
CA LEU A 124 -0.13 -2.91 11.17
C LEU A 124 -0.77 -2.24 12.40
N ARG A 125 0.00 -1.50 13.19
CA ARG A 125 -0.54 -0.76 14.34
C ARG A 125 -1.52 0.31 13.90
N LYS A 126 -1.21 1.04 12.81
CA LYS A 126 -2.12 2.04 12.22
C LYS A 126 -3.41 1.39 11.72
N GLU A 127 -3.32 0.26 11.02
CA GLU A 127 -4.49 -0.51 10.59
C GLU A 127 -5.33 -0.98 11.78
N LEU A 128 -4.70 -1.43 12.86
CA LEU A 128 -5.41 -1.89 14.06
C LEU A 128 -6.17 -0.75 14.72
N LEU A 129 -5.53 0.43 14.82
CA LEU A 129 -6.18 1.63 15.31
C LEU A 129 -7.35 2.05 14.40
N GLN A 130 -7.15 2.03 13.08
CA GLN A 130 -8.17 2.37 12.10
C GLN A 130 -9.39 1.46 12.22
N ILE A 131 -9.19 0.15 12.28
CA ILE A 131 -10.29 -0.82 12.44
C ILE A 131 -10.98 -0.62 13.79
N SER A 132 -10.23 -0.42 14.87
CA SER A 132 -10.78 -0.19 16.21
C SER A 132 -11.68 1.07 16.27
N VAL A 133 -11.24 2.15 15.60
CA VAL A 133 -12.02 3.38 15.46
C VAL A 133 -13.27 3.16 14.61
N ARG A 134 -13.13 2.46 13.47
CA ARG A 134 -14.24 2.15 12.57
C ARG A 134 -15.29 1.25 13.22
N MET A 135 -14.89 0.34 14.10
CA MET A 135 -15.79 -0.50 14.91
C MET A 135 -16.60 0.32 15.94
N GLY A 136 -16.26 1.59 16.15
CA GLY A 136 -16.94 2.43 17.13
C GLY A 136 -16.62 2.04 18.58
N LEU A 137 -15.49 1.38 18.82
CA LEU A 137 -15.07 1.01 20.17
C LEU A 137 -14.85 2.25 21.05
N GLU A 138 -15.07 2.10 22.35
CA GLU A 138 -14.82 3.16 23.33
C GLU A 138 -13.33 3.49 23.40
N ASP A 139 -13.01 4.77 23.58
CA ASP A 139 -11.62 5.25 23.59
C ASP A 139 -10.76 4.52 24.63
N GLU A 140 -11.31 4.18 25.80
CA GLU A 140 -10.59 3.41 26.84
C GLU A 140 -10.23 1.99 26.40
N PHE A 141 -11.10 1.34 25.62
CA PHE A 141 -10.82 0.02 25.06
C PHE A 141 -9.78 0.10 23.94
N ILE A 142 -9.88 1.12 23.07
CA ILE A 142 -8.88 1.38 22.02
C ILE A 142 -7.51 1.64 22.64
N LYS A 143 -7.44 2.47 23.69
CA LYS A 143 -6.21 2.74 24.45
C LYS A 143 -5.61 1.46 25.02
N LYS A 144 -6.42 0.63 25.68
CA LYS A 144 -5.94 -0.64 26.24
C LYS A 144 -5.33 -1.53 25.15
N LYS A 145 -5.99 -1.64 24.00
CA LYS A 145 -5.52 -2.45 22.86
C LYS A 145 -4.23 -1.86 22.24
N MET A 146 -4.16 -0.54 22.09
CA MET A 146 -2.97 0.16 21.59
C MET A 146 -1.79 0.12 22.57
N ASN A 147 -2.05 0.04 23.88
CA ASN A 147 -1.00 -0.13 24.89
C ASN A 147 -0.35 -1.52 24.85
N GLU A 148 -1.04 -2.54 24.35
CA GLU A 148 -0.42 -3.85 24.08
C GLU A 148 0.60 -3.78 22.93
N PHE A 149 0.50 -2.77 22.07
CA PHE A 149 1.35 -2.56 20.90
C PHE A 149 1.88 -1.11 20.88
N PRO A 150 2.84 -0.76 21.77
CA PRO A 150 3.34 0.60 21.92
C PRO A 150 4.04 1.12 20.64
N PRO A 151 4.03 2.44 20.39
CA PRO A 151 4.73 3.01 19.25
C PRO A 151 6.24 2.80 19.37
N ILE A 152 6.91 2.61 18.24
CA ILE A 152 8.37 2.53 18.17
C ILE A 152 8.92 3.96 18.34
N THR A 153 9.30 4.33 19.56
CA THR A 153 9.96 5.62 19.84
C THR A 153 11.45 5.55 19.48
N SER A 154 11.94 6.58 18.81
CA SER A 154 13.31 6.60 18.26
C SER A 154 14.39 7.04 19.26
N THR A 155 14.03 7.33 20.52
CA THR A 155 14.85 8.23 21.37
C THR A 155 15.60 7.58 22.53
N LEU A 156 15.56 6.26 22.73
CA LEU A 156 16.38 5.60 23.75
C LEU A 156 17.05 4.30 23.26
N PRO A 157 18.37 4.13 23.45
CA PRO A 157 19.13 2.96 22.96
C PRO A 157 18.77 1.62 23.63
N SER A 158 17.88 1.60 24.62
CA SER A 158 17.65 0.41 25.45
C SER A 158 16.27 -0.24 25.31
N ASP A 159 15.26 0.43 24.76
CA ASP A 159 13.88 -0.13 24.67
C ASP A 159 13.19 0.12 23.31
N GLY A 160 13.83 0.84 22.37
CA GLY A 160 13.35 1.01 20.98
C GLY A 160 13.61 -0.22 20.08
N SER A 161 13.37 -1.42 20.61
CA SER A 161 13.71 -2.69 19.97
C SER A 161 13.02 -2.85 18.62
N VAL A 162 13.74 -3.40 17.64
CA VAL A 162 13.14 -3.88 16.40
C VAL A 162 12.08 -4.92 16.80
N PRO A 163 10.83 -4.80 16.30
CA PRO A 163 9.79 -5.77 16.62
C PRO A 163 10.22 -7.18 16.24
N THR A 164 10.05 -8.10 17.18
CA THR A 164 10.30 -9.53 16.93
C THR A 164 9.26 -10.09 15.97
N LEU A 165 9.62 -11.17 15.28
CA LEU A 165 8.66 -11.87 14.40
C LEU A 165 7.42 -12.36 15.18
N LYS A 166 7.58 -12.72 16.45
CA LYS A 166 6.46 -13.13 17.31
C LYS A 166 5.49 -11.99 17.59
N GLU A 167 6.00 -10.79 17.87
CA GLU A 167 5.16 -9.60 18.10
C GLU A 167 4.42 -9.19 16.82
N LEU A 168 5.11 -9.20 15.68
CA LEU A 168 4.47 -8.97 14.38
C LEU A 168 3.39 -10.00 14.08
N THR A 169 3.64 -11.27 14.38
CA THR A 169 2.65 -12.35 14.18
C THR A 169 1.45 -12.17 15.11
N ARG A 170 1.67 -11.82 16.39
CA ARG A 170 0.59 -11.53 17.33
C ARG A 170 -0.27 -10.36 16.84
N LEU A 171 0.35 -9.27 16.40
CA LEU A 171 -0.36 -8.10 15.89
C LEU A 171 -1.18 -8.45 14.63
N ARG A 172 -0.62 -9.23 13.70
CA ARG A 172 -1.34 -9.74 12.51
C ARG A 172 -2.52 -10.61 12.90
N SER A 173 -2.37 -11.49 13.89
CA SER A 173 -3.46 -12.36 14.37
C SER A 173 -4.61 -11.56 14.97
N VAL A 174 -4.31 -10.52 15.77
CA VAL A 174 -5.35 -9.64 16.35
C VAL A 174 -6.08 -8.86 15.27
N LEU A 175 -5.34 -8.37 14.27
CA LEU A 175 -5.92 -7.71 13.10
C LEU A 175 -6.85 -8.64 12.31
N GLU A 176 -6.42 -9.88 12.06
CA GLU A 176 -7.20 -10.87 11.33
C GLU A 176 -8.49 -11.24 12.07
N GLU A 177 -8.43 -11.34 13.41
CA GLU A 177 -9.61 -11.57 14.25
C GLU A 177 -10.62 -10.41 14.14
N ASP A 178 -10.14 -9.17 14.28
CA ASP A 178 -10.98 -7.97 14.13
C ASP A 178 -11.59 -7.89 12.72
N GLN A 179 -10.77 -8.09 11.67
CA GLN A 179 -11.25 -8.09 10.29
C GLN A 179 -12.30 -9.17 10.06
N SER A 180 -12.06 -10.39 10.54
CA SER A 180 -13.00 -11.51 10.43
C SER A 180 -14.31 -11.25 11.16
N SER A 181 -14.30 -10.46 12.24
CA SER A 181 -15.52 -10.08 12.95
C SER A 181 -16.39 -9.09 12.17
N ILE A 182 -15.76 -8.22 11.38
CA ILE A 182 -16.42 -7.13 10.65
C ILE A 182 -16.82 -7.54 9.24
N GLU A 183 -16.03 -8.40 8.59
CA GLU A 183 -16.22 -8.79 7.19
C GLU A 183 -17.62 -9.33 6.87
N PRO A 184 -18.25 -10.20 7.71
CA PRO A 184 -19.61 -10.68 7.45
C PRO A 184 -20.64 -9.54 7.43
N LEU A 185 -20.46 -8.53 8.28
CA LEU A 185 -21.37 -7.40 8.43
C LEU A 185 -21.26 -6.46 7.22
N VAL A 186 -20.02 -6.13 6.83
CA VAL A 186 -19.73 -5.33 5.63
C VAL A 186 -20.19 -6.04 4.36
N SER A 187 -19.95 -7.33 4.23
CA SER A 187 -20.39 -8.14 3.09
C SER A 187 -21.93 -8.17 2.96
N LYS A 188 -22.66 -8.35 4.07
CA LYS A 188 -24.13 -8.25 4.07
C LYS A 188 -24.62 -6.87 3.66
N PHE A 189 -24.01 -5.81 4.19
CA PHE A 189 -24.36 -4.43 3.86
C PHE A 189 -24.22 -4.17 2.36
N ARG A 190 -23.05 -4.51 1.80
CA ARG A 190 -22.78 -4.37 0.35
C ARG A 190 -23.75 -5.17 -0.50
N SER A 191 -24.11 -6.39 -0.08
CA SER A 191 -25.09 -7.22 -0.79
C SER A 191 -26.49 -6.60 -0.80
N LEU A 192 -26.96 -6.11 0.34
CA LEU A 192 -28.25 -5.41 0.44
C LEU A 192 -28.25 -4.11 -0.39
N GLN A 193 -27.17 -3.34 -0.32
CA GLN A 193 -27.00 -2.12 -1.10
C GLN A 193 -27.06 -2.41 -2.61
N ALA A 194 -26.34 -3.43 -3.09
CA ALA A 194 -26.39 -3.85 -4.49
C ALA A 194 -27.80 -4.30 -4.93
N ASP A 195 -28.51 -5.03 -4.07
CA ASP A 195 -29.89 -5.45 -4.33
C ASP A 195 -30.85 -4.25 -4.42
N ILE A 196 -30.70 -3.26 -3.52
CA ILE A 196 -31.49 -2.03 -3.53
C ILE A 196 -31.23 -1.24 -4.81
N LEU A 197 -29.97 -1.09 -5.22
CA LEU A 197 -29.59 -0.40 -6.45
C LEU A 197 -30.19 -1.04 -7.71
N ARG A 198 -30.16 -2.37 -7.77
CA ARG A 198 -30.82 -3.11 -8.85
C ARG A 198 -32.33 -2.86 -8.84
N LEU A 199 -32.97 -2.97 -7.68
CA LEU A 199 -34.42 -2.75 -7.54
C LEU A 199 -34.80 -1.31 -7.88
N SER A 200 -34.01 -0.31 -7.48
CA SER A 200 -34.26 1.08 -7.80
C SER A 200 -34.15 1.34 -9.30
N ALA A 201 -33.18 0.75 -9.99
CA ALA A 201 -33.06 0.84 -11.44
C ALA A 201 -34.23 0.14 -12.16
N ASP A 202 -34.72 -0.99 -11.63
CA ASP A 202 -35.85 -1.72 -12.19
C ASP A 202 -37.16 -0.92 -12.16
N ILE A 203 -37.40 -0.15 -11.09
CA ILE A 203 -38.64 0.60 -10.86
C ILE A 203 -38.51 2.11 -11.08
N ASP A 204 -37.35 2.58 -11.55
CA ASP A 204 -36.99 4.00 -11.66
C ASP A 204 -37.23 4.78 -10.35
N TYR A 205 -36.85 4.17 -9.21
CA TYR A 205 -36.97 4.80 -7.90
C TYR A 205 -35.98 5.97 -7.76
N GLN A 206 -36.45 7.08 -7.17
CA GLN A 206 -35.61 8.20 -6.76
C GLN A 206 -35.52 8.26 -5.24
N ALA A 207 -34.31 8.47 -4.72
CA ALA A 207 -34.07 8.61 -3.29
C ALA A 207 -34.94 9.72 -2.71
N GLN A 208 -35.56 9.45 -1.57
CA GLN A 208 -36.49 10.40 -0.93
C GLN A 208 -35.83 11.22 0.17
N ASN A 209 -34.64 10.83 0.61
CA ASN A 209 -33.92 11.48 1.69
C ASN A 209 -32.39 11.36 1.48
N GLU A 210 -31.63 12.16 2.22
CA GLU A 210 -30.16 12.22 2.12
C GLU A 210 -29.49 10.88 2.45
N LYS A 211 -30.09 10.09 3.36
CA LYS A 211 -29.58 8.76 3.74
C LYS A 211 -29.69 7.77 2.58
N GLU A 212 -30.86 7.70 1.94
CA GLU A 212 -31.10 6.88 0.75
C GLU A 212 -30.20 7.34 -0.41
N GLN A 213 -30.00 8.65 -0.57
CA GLN A 213 -29.10 9.20 -1.58
C GLN A 213 -27.65 8.77 -1.33
N SER A 214 -27.16 8.80 -0.08
CA SER A 214 -25.81 8.34 0.28
C SER A 214 -25.62 6.86 -0.08
N VAL A 215 -26.55 6.00 0.35
CA VAL A 215 -26.51 4.55 0.06
C VAL A 215 -26.61 4.27 -1.45
N MET A 216 -27.31 5.10 -2.23
CA MET A 216 -27.43 4.94 -3.68
C MET A 216 -26.24 5.52 -4.46
N THR A 217 -25.47 6.44 -3.88
CA THR A 217 -24.34 7.13 -4.56
C THR A 217 -23.00 6.47 -4.26
N ASP A 218 -22.84 5.79 -3.11
CA ASP A 218 -21.61 5.06 -2.72
C ASP A 218 -21.28 3.82 -3.58
N ALA A 219 -22.00 3.60 -4.68
CA ALA A 219 -21.82 2.45 -5.57
C ALA A 219 -21.22 2.81 -6.93
N SER A 220 -20.24 3.71 -6.96
CA SER A 220 -19.31 3.77 -8.09
C SER A 220 -18.21 2.71 -7.89
N PRO A 221 -18.14 1.65 -8.72
CA PRO A 221 -17.01 0.73 -8.72
C PRO A 221 -15.84 1.39 -9.44
N GLY A 222 -15.03 2.12 -8.69
CA GLY A 222 -13.98 3.00 -9.18
C GLY A 222 -14.17 4.33 -8.47
N GLU A 223 -13.51 4.63 -7.36
CA GLU A 223 -12.17 4.22 -6.96
C GLU A 223 -12.27 3.45 -5.64
N GLU A 224 -11.56 2.31 -5.54
CA GLU A 224 -10.90 2.05 -4.27
C GLU A 224 -10.14 3.35 -4.00
N GLU A 225 -10.64 4.21 -3.11
CA GLU A 225 -9.79 5.26 -2.55
C GLU A 225 -8.68 4.47 -1.89
N ASP A 226 -7.64 4.33 -2.69
CA ASP A 226 -6.42 3.65 -2.44
C ASP A 226 -5.79 4.44 -1.31
N CYS A 227 -6.23 4.17 -0.09
CA CYS A 227 -5.58 4.62 1.15
C CYS A 227 -4.17 4.03 1.25
N GLN A 228 -3.69 3.31 0.22
CA GLN A 228 -2.31 2.92 0.01
C GLN A 228 -1.46 4.02 -0.66
N ASN A 229 -2.07 5.08 -1.22
CA ASN A 229 -1.35 6.15 -1.92
C ASN A 229 -1.53 7.52 -1.26
N GLN A 230 -1.01 7.61 -0.05
CA GLN A 230 -0.24 8.77 0.40
C GLN A 230 0.70 8.25 1.49
N ILE A 231 1.92 7.94 1.08
CA ILE A 231 3.07 8.03 1.96
C ILE A 231 3.42 9.52 1.92
N PRO A 232 3.05 10.36 2.91
CA PRO A 232 3.86 11.53 3.14
C PRO A 232 5.22 10.96 3.52
N ALA A 233 6.23 11.32 2.73
CA ALA A 233 7.61 11.23 3.15
C ALA A 233 7.80 12.22 4.31
N ASP A 234 7.21 11.94 5.46
CA ASP A 234 7.47 12.69 6.68
C ASP A 234 8.77 12.15 7.27
N ALA A 235 9.82 12.82 6.80
CA ALA A 235 11.12 12.90 7.41
C ALA A 235 11.00 12.97 8.94
N ASN A 236 11.68 12.06 9.65
CA ASN A 236 12.23 12.27 11.00
C ASN A 236 11.35 13.08 11.98
N GLY A 237 10.04 12.84 11.99
CA GLY A 237 9.09 13.54 12.84
C GLY A 237 8.89 12.79 14.14
N ASP A 238 9.61 13.20 15.17
CA ASP A 238 9.37 12.87 16.57
C ASP A 238 7.93 13.22 16.94
N HIS A 239 7.05 12.23 16.89
CA HIS A 239 5.69 12.34 17.40
C HIS A 239 5.53 11.31 18.50
N SER A 240 5.99 11.69 19.69
CA SER A 240 5.35 11.28 20.94
C SER A 240 3.93 11.85 20.98
N ALA A 241 3.07 11.43 20.04
CA ALA A 241 1.66 11.72 20.10
C ALA A 241 1.08 10.85 21.21
N ASP A 242 0.60 11.52 22.25
CA ASP A 242 -0.30 10.93 23.24
C ASP A 242 -1.38 10.09 22.51
N ILE A 243 -1.67 8.88 23.00
CA ILE A 243 -2.58 7.92 22.33
C ILE A 243 -3.95 8.56 22.09
N ASP A 244 -4.38 9.45 23.00
CA ASP A 244 -5.60 10.25 22.85
C ASP A 244 -5.58 11.15 21.60
N SER A 245 -4.43 11.74 21.28
CA SER A 245 -4.25 12.56 20.08
C SER A 245 -4.27 11.71 18.81
N GLU A 246 -3.69 10.51 18.87
CA GLU A 246 -3.69 9.55 17.76
C GLU A 246 -5.10 9.04 17.45
N ILE A 247 -5.89 8.69 18.48
CA ILE A 247 -7.29 8.27 18.32
C ILE A 247 -8.12 9.41 17.71
N ARG A 248 -7.95 10.65 18.21
CA ARG A 248 -8.69 11.81 17.70
C ARG A 248 -8.35 12.10 16.23
N ALA A 249 -7.07 12.08 15.88
CA ALA A 249 -6.62 12.26 14.50
C ALA A 249 -7.16 11.15 13.58
N MET A 250 -7.16 9.90 14.06
CA MET A 250 -7.69 8.76 13.28
C MET A 250 -9.19 8.88 13.07
N ARG A 251 -9.97 9.29 14.09
CA ARG A 251 -11.42 9.55 13.97
C ARG A 251 -11.72 10.66 12.97
N ALA A 252 -10.92 11.73 12.93
CA ALA A 252 -11.09 12.80 11.97
C ALA A 252 -10.82 12.37 10.52
N ASN A 253 -9.91 11.41 10.33
CA ASN A 253 -9.49 10.95 9.00
C ASN A 253 -10.26 9.72 8.47
N CYS A 254 -10.92 8.94 9.34
CA CYS A 254 -11.71 7.80 8.89
C CYS A 254 -13.05 8.28 8.31
N SER A 255 -13.28 8.03 7.03
CA SER A 255 -14.58 8.23 6.37
C SER A 255 -15.55 7.13 6.79
N GLY A 256 -16.61 7.51 7.50
CA GLY A 256 -17.74 6.65 7.85
C GLY A 256 -17.47 5.62 8.96
N ALA A 257 -18.45 5.47 9.86
CA ALA A 257 -18.47 4.34 10.79
C ALA A 257 -18.73 3.03 10.03
N LEU A 258 -18.30 1.89 10.58
CA LEU A 258 -18.73 0.60 10.03
C LEU A 258 -20.26 0.46 10.12
N PRO A 259 -20.88 -0.22 9.14
CA PRO A 259 -22.30 -0.53 9.22
C PRO A 259 -22.59 -1.27 10.51
N THR A 260 -23.62 -0.85 11.24
CA THR A 260 -24.10 -1.54 12.44
C THR A 260 -25.17 -2.56 12.09
N GLU A 261 -25.51 -3.46 13.01
CA GLU A 261 -26.64 -4.38 12.81
C GLU A 261 -27.97 -3.62 12.62
N ALA A 262 -28.12 -2.45 13.25
CA ALA A 262 -29.27 -1.58 13.05
C ALA A 262 -29.32 -1.01 11.62
N ASP A 263 -28.17 -0.64 11.05
CA ASP A 263 -28.09 -0.18 9.65
C ASP A 263 -28.47 -1.31 8.68
N LEU A 264 -28.04 -2.55 8.95
CA LEU A 264 -28.48 -3.71 8.17
C LEU A 264 -29.99 -3.93 8.23
N GLU A 265 -30.60 -3.78 9.41
CA GLU A 265 -32.04 -3.91 9.57
C GLU A 265 -32.79 -2.81 8.81
N GLU A 266 -32.30 -1.57 8.85
CA GLU A 266 -32.86 -0.45 8.08
C GLU A 266 -32.76 -0.71 6.56
N LEU A 267 -31.60 -1.16 6.07
CA LEU A 267 -31.41 -1.53 4.66
C LEU A 267 -32.29 -2.72 4.25
N ALA A 268 -32.41 -3.74 5.10
CA ALA A 268 -33.26 -4.90 4.83
C ALA A 268 -34.75 -4.49 4.73
N ASN A 269 -35.20 -3.62 5.63
CA ASN A 269 -36.54 -3.05 5.59
C ASN A 269 -36.77 -2.18 4.34
N TRP A 270 -35.77 -1.40 3.94
CA TRP A 270 -35.85 -0.63 2.69
C TRP A 270 -35.92 -1.52 1.46
N ARG A 271 -35.05 -2.53 1.36
CA ARG A 271 -35.12 -3.56 0.29
C ARG A 271 -36.52 -4.19 0.24
N LEU A 272 -37.10 -4.54 1.39
CA LEU A 272 -38.45 -5.09 1.45
C LEU A 272 -39.51 -4.11 0.94
N ARG A 273 -39.42 -2.82 1.30
CA ARG A 273 -40.30 -1.77 0.75
C ARG A 273 -40.18 -1.68 -0.77
N MET A 274 -38.96 -1.74 -1.31
CA MET A 274 -38.72 -1.71 -2.76
C MET A 274 -39.30 -2.94 -3.48
N VAL A 275 -39.16 -4.13 -2.90
CA VAL A 275 -39.77 -5.35 -3.47
C VAL A 275 -41.30 -5.27 -3.47
N LYS A 276 -41.89 -4.76 -2.37
CA LYS A 276 -43.35 -4.57 -2.29
C LYS A 276 -43.84 -3.57 -3.34
N GLU A 277 -43.11 -2.48 -3.55
CA GLU A 277 -43.47 -1.49 -4.56
C GLU A 277 -43.35 -2.05 -5.98
N LYS A 278 -42.28 -2.80 -6.27
CA LYS A 278 -42.15 -3.52 -7.55
C LYS A 278 -43.34 -4.47 -7.77
N ALA A 279 -43.72 -5.26 -6.77
CA ALA A 279 -44.85 -6.17 -6.86
C ALA A 279 -46.18 -5.43 -7.09
N ARG A 280 -46.39 -4.30 -6.41
CA ARG A 280 -47.56 -3.43 -6.62
C ARG A 280 -47.63 -2.91 -8.04
N LEU A 281 -46.51 -2.39 -8.57
CA LEU A 281 -46.42 -1.88 -9.95
C LEU A 281 -46.72 -2.97 -10.99
N VAL A 282 -46.14 -4.16 -10.83
CA VAL A 282 -46.40 -5.32 -11.69
C VAL A 282 -47.89 -5.68 -11.65
N GLY A 283 -48.45 -5.87 -10.46
CA GLY A 283 -49.85 -6.22 -10.26
C GLY A 283 -50.81 -5.20 -10.87
N SER A 284 -50.62 -3.91 -10.57
CA SER A 284 -51.47 -2.83 -11.11
C SER A 284 -51.38 -2.73 -12.64
N CYS A 285 -50.19 -2.87 -13.22
CA CYS A 285 -50.05 -2.88 -14.68
C CYS A 285 -50.77 -4.07 -15.32
N ASP A 286 -50.64 -5.26 -14.73
CA ASP A 286 -51.28 -6.48 -15.25
C ASP A 286 -52.81 -6.43 -15.13
N GLU A 287 -53.34 -5.94 -14.01
CA GLU A 287 -54.77 -5.70 -13.82
C GLU A 287 -55.32 -4.70 -14.83
N LEU A 288 -54.64 -3.55 -15.03
CA LEU A 288 -55.07 -2.55 -16.01
C LEU A 288 -55.01 -3.09 -17.45
N ARG A 289 -54.00 -3.88 -17.81
CA ARG A 289 -53.95 -4.55 -19.11
C ARG A 289 -55.09 -5.53 -19.30
N ALA A 290 -55.39 -6.36 -18.29
CA ALA A 290 -56.50 -7.30 -18.34
C ALA A 290 -57.85 -6.59 -18.48
N TYR A 291 -58.03 -5.49 -17.73
CA TYR A 291 -59.21 -4.65 -17.82
C TYR A 291 -59.37 -3.98 -19.20
N LEU A 292 -58.30 -3.39 -19.74
CA LEU A 292 -58.30 -2.76 -21.07
C LEU A 292 -58.63 -3.78 -22.17
N ARG A 293 -58.05 -4.99 -22.13
CA ARG A 293 -58.40 -6.08 -23.05
C ARG A 293 -59.89 -6.42 -22.98
N SER A 294 -60.43 -6.62 -21.78
CA SER A 294 -61.86 -6.92 -21.58
C SER A 294 -62.76 -5.80 -22.14
N MET A 295 -62.41 -4.54 -21.87
CA MET A 295 -63.15 -3.38 -22.37
C MET A 295 -63.07 -3.24 -23.89
N TRP A 296 -61.90 -3.39 -24.50
CA TRP A 296 -61.74 -3.26 -25.95
C TRP A 296 -62.42 -4.39 -26.73
N THR A 297 -62.43 -5.61 -26.19
CA THR A 297 -63.25 -6.71 -26.72
C THR A 297 -64.73 -6.34 -26.71
N ARG A 298 -65.23 -5.71 -25.63
CA ARG A 298 -66.63 -5.24 -25.57
C ARG A 298 -66.93 -4.07 -26.51
N LEU A 299 -65.95 -3.20 -26.77
CA LEU A 299 -66.06 -2.05 -27.67
C LEU A 299 -65.82 -2.41 -29.15
N GLY A 300 -65.55 -3.68 -29.48
CA GLY A 300 -65.37 -4.15 -30.85
C GLY A 300 -64.08 -3.68 -31.54
N ARG A 301 -63.03 -3.35 -30.77
CA ARG A 301 -61.71 -3.01 -31.35
C ARG A 301 -61.04 -4.25 -31.96
N SER A 302 -60.35 -4.06 -33.08
CA SER A 302 -59.57 -5.13 -33.73
C SER A 302 -58.52 -5.71 -32.78
N GLN A 303 -58.27 -7.03 -32.87
CA GLN A 303 -57.28 -7.69 -32.01
C GLN A 303 -55.85 -7.15 -32.27
N GLU A 304 -55.56 -6.79 -33.52
CA GLU A 304 -54.27 -6.23 -33.94
C GLU A 304 -53.98 -4.88 -33.26
N ASP A 305 -54.97 -3.98 -33.17
CA ASP A 305 -54.81 -2.69 -32.48
C ASP A 305 -54.66 -2.85 -30.96
N GLN A 306 -55.31 -3.87 -30.39
CA GLN A 306 -55.20 -4.18 -28.96
C GLN A 306 -53.79 -4.69 -28.63
N GLU A 307 -53.28 -5.64 -29.41
CA GLU A 307 -51.94 -6.23 -29.20
C GLU A 307 -50.83 -5.22 -29.46
N ALA A 308 -50.92 -4.42 -30.53
CA ALA A 308 -49.96 -3.36 -30.84
C ALA A 308 -49.86 -2.33 -29.69
N PHE A 309 -50.98 -2.00 -29.05
CA PHE A 309 -50.98 -1.10 -27.91
C PHE A 309 -50.38 -1.73 -26.65
N ILE A 310 -50.78 -2.96 -26.32
CA ILE A 310 -50.25 -3.66 -25.14
C ILE A 310 -48.74 -3.89 -25.27
N ALA A 311 -48.25 -4.19 -26.48
CA ALA A 311 -46.83 -4.29 -26.78
C ALA A 311 -46.10 -2.96 -26.55
N LYS A 312 -46.72 -1.82 -26.88
CA LYS A 312 -46.18 -0.47 -26.60
C LYS A 312 -46.14 -0.14 -25.10
N CYS A 313 -47.02 -0.73 -24.30
CA CYS A 313 -47.07 -0.60 -22.85
C CYS A 313 -46.45 -1.84 -22.15
N SER A 314 -45.31 -2.33 -22.64
CA SER A 314 -44.55 -3.41 -22.01
C SER A 314 -43.81 -2.93 -20.75
N GLY A 315 -43.73 -3.78 -19.72
CA GLY A 315 -43.00 -3.49 -18.48
C GLY A 315 -43.87 -2.89 -17.37
N TYR A 316 -43.30 -2.58 -16.22
CA TYR A 316 -44.05 -2.19 -15.01
C TYR A 316 -43.56 -0.87 -14.42
N LYS A 317 -42.78 -0.10 -15.18
CA LYS A 317 -42.25 1.19 -14.73
C LYS A 317 -43.40 2.17 -14.44
N PRO A 318 -43.23 3.13 -13.51
CA PRO A 318 -44.26 4.13 -13.19
C PRO A 318 -44.77 4.89 -14.42
N THR A 319 -43.91 5.17 -15.40
CA THR A 319 -44.29 5.78 -16.68
C THR A 319 -45.27 4.94 -17.49
N VAL A 320 -45.09 3.61 -17.50
CA VAL A 320 -46.00 2.67 -18.17
C VAL A 320 -47.32 2.58 -17.41
N LEU A 321 -47.28 2.57 -16.08
CA LEU A 321 -48.49 2.59 -15.24
C LEU A 321 -49.34 3.84 -15.54
N SER A 322 -48.73 5.03 -15.54
CA SER A 322 -49.44 6.27 -15.87
C SER A 322 -50.04 6.26 -17.30
N LEU A 323 -49.32 5.68 -18.27
CA LEU A 323 -49.83 5.52 -19.65
C LEU A 323 -51.06 4.60 -19.73
N LEU A 324 -51.10 3.53 -18.92
CA LEU A 324 -52.24 2.62 -18.82
C LEU A 324 -53.43 3.31 -18.12
N GLU A 325 -53.18 4.09 -17.06
CA GLU A 325 -54.22 4.82 -16.31
C GLU A 325 -54.91 5.91 -17.13
N VAL A 326 -54.17 6.72 -17.88
CA VAL A 326 -54.73 7.82 -18.72
C VAL A 326 -55.74 7.30 -19.76
N ARG A 327 -55.60 6.06 -20.20
CA ARG A 327 -56.49 5.42 -21.20
C ARG A 327 -57.56 4.52 -20.59
N SER A 328 -57.59 4.38 -19.27
CA SER A 328 -58.75 3.85 -18.55
C SER A 328 -59.92 4.86 -18.61
N PRO A 329 -61.18 4.44 -18.46
CA PRO A 329 -62.34 5.27 -18.75
C PRO A 329 -62.47 6.45 -17.78
N THR A 330 -61.86 6.40 -16.60
CA THR A 330 -61.74 7.53 -15.67
C THR A 330 -60.89 8.68 -16.22
N GLY A 331 -59.88 8.41 -17.06
CA GLY A 331 -59.08 9.44 -17.74
C GLY A 331 -59.71 9.99 -19.03
N LEU A 332 -60.55 9.19 -19.70
CA LEU A 332 -61.28 9.59 -20.90
C LEU A 332 -62.41 10.61 -20.63
N ILE A 333 -62.94 10.67 -19.40
CA ILE A 333 -63.99 11.64 -19.03
C ILE A 333 -63.46 13.08 -19.04
N HIS A 334 -62.17 13.33 -18.81
CA HIS A 334 -61.61 14.69 -18.83
C HIS A 334 -61.25 15.22 -20.22
N LYS A 335 -61.09 14.35 -21.23
CA LYS A 335 -60.81 14.79 -22.62
C LYS A 335 -62.05 14.85 -23.51
N GLY A 336 -63.20 14.37 -23.04
CA GLY A 336 -64.47 14.44 -23.76
C GLY A 336 -65.20 15.78 -23.70
N SER A 337 -64.73 16.77 -22.92
CA SER A 337 -65.45 18.04 -22.71
C SER A 337 -64.90 19.24 -23.51
N VAL A 338 -63.86 19.05 -24.33
CA VAL A 338 -63.25 20.14 -25.12
C VAL A 338 -63.12 19.71 -26.58
N CYS A 339 -64.23 19.41 -27.26
CA CYS A 339 -64.28 19.28 -28.72
C CYS A 339 -65.72 19.26 -29.25
N GLU A 340 -66.57 20.22 -28.86
CA GLU A 340 -67.76 20.56 -29.65
C GLU A 340 -67.98 22.07 -29.54
N HIS A 341 -67.29 22.87 -30.34
CA HIS A 341 -67.76 24.18 -30.80
C HIS A 341 -67.05 24.50 -32.12
N GLY A 342 -67.81 24.51 -33.22
CA GLY A 342 -67.40 25.20 -34.45
C GLY A 342 -67.36 24.34 -35.70
N LYS A 343 -68.53 24.14 -36.32
CA LYS A 343 -68.78 24.43 -37.75
C LYS A 343 -70.18 23.98 -38.15
N LEU A 344 -71.05 24.93 -38.53
CA LEU A 344 -71.73 25.01 -39.83
C LEU A 344 -72.97 25.91 -39.73
N GLY A 345 -73.07 26.87 -40.66
CA GLY A 345 -74.33 27.52 -41.06
C GLY A 345 -74.63 28.82 -40.35
#